data_AF-A0A6N9YQN1-F1
#
_entry.id   AF-A0A6N9YQN1-F1
#
_cell.length_a   1.000
_cell.length_b   1.000
_cell.length_c   1.000
_cell.angle_alpha   90.00
_cell.angle_beta   90.00
_cell.angle_gamma   90.00
#
_symmetry.space_group_name_H-M   'P 1'
#
loop_
_entity.id
_entity.type
_entity.pdbx_description
1 polymer ?
#
loop_
_entity_poly.entity_id
_entity_poly.type
_entity_poly.pdbx_seq_one_letter_code
_entity_poly.pdbx_strand_id
1 'polypeptide(L)' 'MYSTLDVVPKGREDEIWDMARVAEHLGVQKSTVASYLYRNQMPRPDYWPSVGPLWWPSTIIAWSERRPSRRGANS' A
#
# COMPACT_ATOMS: atom_id res chain seq x y z
N MET A 1 -11.60 -7.61 17.07
CA MET A 1 -10.55 -8.61 16.77
C MET A 1 -10.76 -8.98 15.31
N TYR A 2 -10.02 -8.36 14.38
CA TYR A 2 -10.35 -8.46 12.96
C TYR A 2 -9.67 -9.67 12.35
N SER A 3 -10.52 -10.52 11.76
CA SER A 3 -10.25 -11.86 11.24
C SER A 3 -9.10 -11.90 10.26
N THR A 4 -8.24 -12.88 10.51
CA THR A 4 -7.35 -13.47 9.53
C THR A 4 -8.18 -14.38 8.61
N LEU A 5 -7.85 -14.35 7.31
CA LEU A 5 -8.20 -15.33 6.28
C LEU A 5 -9.62 -15.30 5.70
N ASP A 6 -9.83 -14.43 4.71
CA ASP A 6 -10.54 -14.84 3.48
C ASP A 6 -9.87 -14.17 2.27
N VAL A 7 -9.61 -14.99 1.27
CA VAL A 7 -8.83 -14.74 0.05
C VAL A 7 -9.30 -13.48 -0.68
N VAL A 8 -8.48 -12.43 -0.74
CA VAL A 8 -8.81 -11.22 -1.48
C VAL A 8 -8.56 -11.44 -2.98
N PRO A 9 -9.59 -11.34 -3.85
CA PRO A 9 -9.43 -11.57 -5.29
C PRO A 9 -8.39 -10.62 -5.90
N LYS A 10 -7.63 -11.16 -6.85
CA LYS A 10 -6.65 -10.44 -7.65
C LYS A 10 -7.34 -9.28 -8.37
N GLY A 11 -6.74 -8.10 -8.25
CA GLY A 11 -6.98 -6.84 -8.98
C GLY A 11 -8.26 -6.70 -9.80
N ARG A 12 -9.13 -5.81 -9.35
CA ARG A 12 -10.01 -5.05 -10.25
C ARG A 12 -9.55 -3.60 -10.20
N GLU A 13 -9.44 -3.00 -11.37
CA GLU A 13 -8.60 -1.83 -11.64
C GLU A 13 -9.24 -0.50 -11.17
N ASP A 14 -10.44 -0.58 -10.61
CA ASP A 14 -11.26 0.53 -10.09
C ASP A 14 -11.26 0.64 -8.55
N GLU A 15 -10.47 -0.20 -7.86
CA GLU A 15 -10.57 -0.39 -6.41
C GLU A 15 -9.52 0.44 -5.67
N ILE A 16 -9.97 1.47 -4.94
CA ILE A 16 -9.13 2.26 -4.05
C ILE A 16 -8.51 1.32 -2.98
N TRP A 17 -7.20 1.38 -2.79
CA TRP A 17 -6.49 0.55 -1.82
C TRP A 17 -6.51 1.17 -0.43
N ASP A 18 -6.87 0.36 0.55
CA ASP A 18 -6.67 0.67 1.95
C ASP A 18 -5.27 0.26 2.42
N MET A 19 -4.90 0.69 3.63
CA MET A 19 -3.60 0.36 4.23
C MET A 19 -3.29 -1.14 4.27
N ALA A 20 -4.28 -2.02 4.43
CA ALA A 20 -4.08 -3.47 4.40
C ALA A 20 -3.69 -3.93 2.99
N ARG A 21 -4.44 -3.50 1.97
CA ARG A 21 -4.12 -3.86 0.58
C ARG A 21 -2.77 -3.32 0.11
N VAL A 22 -2.43 -2.10 0.51
CA VAL A 22 -1.10 -1.51 0.29
C VAL A 22 -0.02 -2.37 0.96
N ALA A 23 -0.24 -2.80 2.20
CA ALA A 23 0.71 -3.61 2.94
C ALA A 23 0.95 -4.97 2.27
N GLU A 24 -0.12 -5.64 1.82
CA GLU A 24 -0.04 -6.88 1.04
C GLU A 24 0.77 -6.71 -0.24
N HIS A 25 0.49 -5.65 -1.01
CA HIS A 25 1.19 -5.40 -2.27
C HIS A 25 2.69 -5.16 -2.06
N LEU A 26 3.06 -4.41 -1.03
CA LEU A 26 4.44 -4.12 -0.68
C LEU A 26 5.14 -5.29 0.04
N GLY A 27 4.39 -6.32 0.46
CA GLY A 27 4.90 -7.41 1.29
C GLY A 27 5.37 -6.94 2.67
N VAL A 28 4.77 -5.88 3.21
CA VAL A 28 5.09 -5.31 4.54
C VAL A 28 3.90 -5.41 5.48
N GLN A 29 4.10 -5.10 6.76
CA GLN A 29 3.00 -5.02 7.72
C GLN A 29 2.25 -3.67 7.62
N LYS A 30 0.95 -3.67 7.96
CA LYS A 30 0.11 -2.46 8.01
C LYS A 30 0.73 -1.34 8.88
N SER A 31 1.36 -1.70 10.01
CA SER A 31 2.07 -0.77 10.89
C SER A 31 3.28 -0.10 10.22
N THR A 32 3.92 -0.79 9.27
CA THR A 32 5.01 -0.23 8.46
C THR A 32 4.48 0.82 7.49
N VAL A 33 3.32 0.56 6.87
CA VAL A 33 2.64 1.54 6.00
C VAL A 33 2.28 2.80 6.80
N ALA A 34 1.71 2.64 8.00
CA ALA A 34 1.43 3.77 8.90
C ALA A 34 2.72 4.53 9.28
N SER A 35 3.82 3.81 9.51
CA SER A 35 5.12 4.44 9.78
C SER A 35 5.66 5.20 8.57
N TYR A 36 5.45 4.70 7.34
CA TYR A 36 5.83 5.42 6.12
C TYR A 36 5.02 6.69 5.91
N LEU A 37 3.73 6.63 6.19
CA LEU A 37 2.85 7.79 6.20
C LEU A 37 3.30 8.84 7.22
N TYR A 38 3.52 8.44 8.46
CA TYR A 38 3.96 9.33 9.53
C TYR A 38 5.29 10.00 9.20
N ARG A 39 6.20 9.26 8.55
CA ARG A 39 7.52 9.75 8.12
C ARG A 39 7.49 10.43 6.75
N ASN A 40 6.32 10.60 6.13
CA ASN A 40 6.15 11.22 4.82
C ASN A 40 7.00 10.58 3.70
N GLN A 41 7.34 9.29 3.84
CA GLN A 41 8.16 8.50 2.89
C GLN A 41 7.33 7.86 1.76
N MET A 42 6.01 7.91 1.90
CA MET A 42 5.03 7.39 0.96
C MET A 42 4.20 8.56 0.42
N PRO A 43 3.68 8.49 -0.82
CA PRO A 43 2.75 9.48 -1.33
C PRO A 43 1.60 9.69 -0.35
N ARG A 44 1.15 10.96 -0.28
CA ARG A 44 -0.03 11.31 0.49
C ARG A 44 -1.23 10.51 -0.05
N PRO A 45 -2.12 10.04 0.83
CA PRO A 45 -3.32 9.34 0.40
C PRO A 45 -4.22 10.29 -0.37
N ASP A 46 -4.76 9.79 -1.46
CA ASP A 46 -5.70 10.51 -2.32
C ASP A 46 -7.03 10.74 -1.60
N TYR A 47 -7.43 9.82 -0.72
CA TYR A 47 -8.63 9.95 0.09
C TYR A 47 -8.33 9.76 1.57
N TRP A 48 -8.95 10.60 2.40
CA TRP A 48 -8.89 10.51 3.86
C TRP A 48 -10.29 10.41 4.48
N PRO A 49 -11.01 9.29 4.30
CA PRO A 49 -12.25 9.04 5.02
C PRO A 49 -11.99 8.75 6.51
N SER A 50 -13.06 8.79 7.31
CA SER A 50 -13.00 8.49 8.76
C SER A 50 -12.48 7.08 9.08
N VAL A 51 -12.49 6.16 8.11
CA VAL A 51 -12.01 4.78 8.24
C VAL A 51 -10.49 4.62 8.05
N GLY A 52 -9.83 5.66 7.54
CA GLY A 52 -8.37 5.67 7.35
C GLY A 52 -7.94 6.10 5.94
N PRO A 53 -6.62 6.26 5.74
CA PRO A 53 -6.06 6.70 4.46
C PRO A 53 -6.23 5.64 3.37
N LEU A 54 -6.53 6.14 2.19
CA LEU A 54 -6.86 5.38 0.99
C LEU A 54 -6.05 5.92 -0.19
N TRP A 55 -5.56 5.04 -1.06
CA TRP A 55 -4.73 5.39 -2.21
C TRP A 55 -5.21 4.74 -3.50
N TRP A 56 -4.91 5.39 -4.62
CA TRP A 56 -5.00 4.69 -5.89
C TRP A 56 -3.89 3.63 -6.02
N PRO A 57 -4.21 2.44 -6.55
CA PRO A 57 -3.21 1.44 -6.91
C PRO A 57 -2.09 2.02 -7.77
N SER A 58 -2.42 2.86 -8.75
CA SER A 58 -1.46 3.52 -9.63
C SER A 58 -0.45 4.39 -8.87
N THR A 59 -0.90 5.15 -7.86
CA THR A 59 -0.05 5.96 -7.00
C THR A 59 0.96 5.11 -6.24
N ILE A 60 0.53 3.96 -5.72
CA ILE A 60 1.38 3.06 -4.93
C ILE A 60 2.36 2.30 -5.81
N ILE A 61 1.90 1.78 -6.94
CA ILE A 61 2.73 1.06 -7.91
C ILE A 61 3.83 1.99 -8.43
N ALA A 62 3.46 3.18 -8.93
CA ALA A 62 4.41 4.15 -9.46
C ALA A 62 5.42 4.60 -8.40
N TRP A 63 4.99 4.76 -7.15
CA TRP A 63 5.91 5.05 -6.04
C TRP A 63 6.84 3.88 -5.73
N SER A 64 6.31 2.66 -5.70
CA SER A 64 7.06 1.44 -5.41
C SER A 64 8.14 1.20 -6.47
N GLU A 65 7.83 1.45 -7.74
CA GLU A 65 8.78 1.35 -8.86
C GLU A 65 9.87 2.43 -8.81
N ARG A 66 9.52 3.65 -8.39
CA ARG A 66 10.49 4.77 -8.27
C ARG A 66 11.35 4.66 -7.02
N ARG A 67 10.91 3.91 -6.00
CA ARG A 67 11.72 3.68 -4.82
C ARG A 67 12.94 2.85 -5.24
N PRO A 68 14.17 3.23 -4.88
CA PRO A 68 15.33 2.35 -4.95
C PRO A 68 15.12 1.23 -3.92
N SER A 69 14.30 0.24 -4.29
CA SER A 69 14.10 -0.95 -3.49
C SER A 69 15.43 -1.67 -3.45
N ARG A 70 15.88 -2.08 -2.26
CA ARG A 70 17.09 -2.87 -2.02
C ARG A 70 17.08 -4.27 -2.67
N ARG A 71 16.24 -4.50 -3.68
CA ARG A 71 16.24 -5.68 -4.53
C ARG A 71 17.10 -5.33 -5.75
N GLY A 72 18.35 -5.79 -5.74
CA GLY A 72 19.36 -5.54 -6.79
C GLY A 72 18.82 -5.71 -8.22
N ALA A 73 19.35 -5.00 -9.21
CA ALA A 73 20.66 -5.36 -9.74
C ALA A 73 20.80 -6.89 -9.85
N ASN A 74 19.95 -7.53 -10.68
CA ASN A 74 20.35 -8.71 -11.44
C ASN A 74 19.43 -8.85 -12.68
N SER A 75 19.85 -8.25 -13.78
CA SER A 75 19.59 -8.75 -15.13
C SER A 75 20.95 -8.97 -15.78
#